data_AF-A0A1F9TAX9-F1
#
_entry.id   AF-A0A1F9TAX9-F1
#
_cell.length_a   1.000
_cell.length_b   1.000
_cell.length_c   1.000
_cell.angle_alpha   90.00
_cell.angle_beta   90.00
_cell.angle_gamma   90.00
#
_symmetry.space_group_name_H-M   'P 1'
#
loop_
_entity.id
_entity.type
_entity.pdbx_description
1 polymer ?
#
loop_
_entity_poly.entity_id
_entity_poly.type
_entity_poly.pdbx_seq_one_letter_code
_entity_poly.pdbx_strand_id
1 'polypeptide(L)'
;MAAYFGASLLATALLLLSALAAMKAAFAFARLLLGPKQVYWLKPLIFDSTGFGLSAAGTALVQYYLASLLRLTGEERPFLAILVAFCSLFCGLLFWRGALSTSLGAYGFSGLCVTLGVLLGGLTALGQAPSENPWPGSVSRYFR
;
A
#
# COMPACT_ATOMS: atom_id res chain seq x y z
N MET A 1 18.67 4.47 -3.80
CA MET A 1 18.11 4.27 -2.43
C MET A 1 17.04 5.29 -2.06
N ALA A 2 17.34 6.59 -2.02
CA ALA A 2 16.36 7.63 -1.66
C ALA A 2 15.14 7.66 -2.60
N ALA A 3 15.34 7.41 -3.90
CA ALA A 3 14.26 7.30 -4.88
C ALA A 3 13.26 6.17 -4.55
N TYR A 4 13.74 5.01 -4.10
CA TYR A 4 12.88 3.90 -3.66
C TYR A 4 12.02 4.29 -2.48
N PHE A 5 12.62 4.86 -1.42
CA PHE A 5 11.87 5.32 -0.26
C PHE A 5 10.85 6.40 -0.61
N GLY A 6 11.25 7.39 -1.41
CA GLY A 6 10.37 8.47 -1.86
C GLY A 6 9.19 7.93 -2.67
N ALA A 7 9.45 7.08 -3.66
CA ALA A 7 8.42 6.45 -4.49
C ALA A 7 7.48 5.57 -3.66
N SER A 8 8.02 4.78 -2.73
CA SER A 8 7.24 3.91 -1.85
C SER A 8 6.33 4.70 -0.91
N LEU A 9 6.83 5.76 -0.29
CA LEU A 9 6.03 6.62 0.59
C LEU A 9 4.97 7.39 -0.20
N LEU A 10 5.33 7.95 -1.35
CA LEU A 10 4.39 8.65 -2.23
C LEU A 10 3.28 7.72 -2.71
N ALA A 11 3.63 6.52 -3.19
CA ALA A 11 2.64 5.55 -3.64
C ALA A 11 1.72 5.10 -2.49
N THR A 12 2.28 4.88 -1.30
CA THR A 12 1.49 4.55 -0.10
C THR A 12 0.52 5.69 0.25
N ALA A 13 0.97 6.95 0.17
CA ALA A 13 0.12 8.11 0.40
C ALA A 13 -0.99 8.23 -0.65
N LEU A 14 -0.69 8.02 -1.93
CA LEU A 14 -1.68 8.03 -3.00
C LEU A 14 -2.71 6.91 -2.86
N LEU A 15 -2.27 5.71 -2.48
CA LEU A 15 -3.16 4.57 -2.20
C LEU A 15 -4.07 4.86 -1.00
N LEU A 16 -3.53 5.44 0.08
CA LEU A 16 -4.31 5.89 1.24
C LEU A 16 -5.40 6.88 0.81
N LEU A 17 -5.02 7.95 0.11
CA LEU A 17 -5.97 8.98 -0.34
C LEU A 17 -7.04 8.40 -1.26
N SER A 18 -6.64 7.53 -2.19
CA SER A 18 -7.56 6.89 -3.14
C SER A 18 -8.54 5.96 -2.42
N ALA A 19 -8.07 5.18 -1.45
CA ALA A 19 -8.93 4.31 -0.66
C ALA A 19 -9.91 5.10 0.22
N LEU A 20 -9.44 6.17 0.87
CA LEU A 20 -10.31 7.08 1.63
C LEU A 20 -11.37 7.74 0.74
N ALA A 21 -10.99 8.19 -0.45
CA ALA A 21 -11.91 8.76 -1.42
C ALA A 21 -12.94 7.71 -1.89
N ALA A 22 -12.50 6.49 -2.21
CA ALA A 22 -13.35 5.40 -2.64
C ALA A 22 -14.35 4.98 -1.54
N MET A 23 -13.91 4.87 -0.28
CA MET A 23 -14.78 4.56 0.85
C MET A 23 -15.86 5.64 1.05
N LYS A 24 -15.48 6.92 1.00
CA LYS A 24 -16.42 8.04 1.11
C LYS A 24 -17.40 8.07 -0.08
N ALA A 25 -16.92 7.83 -1.30
CA ALA A 25 -17.76 7.75 -2.49
C ALA A 25 -18.76 6.60 -2.38
N ALA A 26 -18.31 5.39 -2.01
CA ALA A 26 -19.16 4.23 -1.83
C ALA A 26 -20.26 4.47 -0.79
N PHE A 27 -19.91 5.09 0.34
CA PHE A 27 -20.89 5.47 1.36
C PHE A 27 -21.89 6.51 0.84
N ALA A 28 -21.44 7.52 0.09
CA ALA A 28 -22.31 8.53 -0.51
C ALA A 28 -23.28 7.91 -1.53
N PHE A 29 -22.79 7.03 -2.41
CA PHE A 29 -23.62 6.29 -3.38
C PHE A 29 -24.63 5.37 -2.68
N ALA A 30 -24.20 4.62 -1.66
CA ALA A 30 -25.10 3.77 -0.88
C ALA A 30 -26.20 4.60 -0.20
N ARG A 31 -25.87 5.80 0.29
CA ARG A 31 -26.84 6.72 0.91
C ARG A 31 -27.86 7.24 -0.10
N LEU A 32 -27.44 7.49 -1.35
CA LEU A 32 -28.33 7.91 -2.44
C LEU A 32 -29.30 6.79 -2.86
N LEU A 33 -28.82 5.54 -2.93
CA LEU A 33 -29.60 4.39 -3.40
C LEU A 33 -30.55 3.81 -2.34
N LEU A 34 -30.07 3.64 -1.10
CA LEU A 34 -30.82 3.01 -0.01
C LEU A 34 -31.56 4.05 0.85
N GLY A 35 -31.24 5.33 0.68
CA GLY A 35 -31.75 6.40 1.53
C GLY A 35 -31.02 6.52 2.88
N PRO A 36 -31.20 7.64 3.58
CA PRO A 36 -30.36 8.04 4.71
C PRO A 36 -30.52 7.15 5.95
N LYS A 37 -31.65 6.44 6.12
CA LYS A 37 -31.89 5.58 7.29
C LYS A 37 -31.38 4.15 7.10
N GLN A 38 -31.48 3.62 5.88
CA GLN A 38 -31.12 2.23 5.58
C GLN A 38 -29.62 2.06 5.35
N VAL A 39 -28.90 3.13 4.95
CA VAL A 39 -27.44 3.03 4.77
C VAL A 39 -26.68 2.66 6.05
N TYR A 40 -27.22 3.05 7.22
CA TYR A 40 -26.64 2.70 8.51
C TYR A 40 -26.85 1.22 8.89
N TRP A 41 -27.70 0.49 8.17
CA TRP A 41 -27.83 -0.97 8.35
C TRP A 41 -26.61 -1.69 7.76
N LEU A 42 -26.00 -1.15 6.70
CA LEU A 42 -24.66 -1.56 6.32
C LEU A 42 -23.70 -1.02 7.38
N LYS A 43 -23.20 -1.92 8.23
CA LYS A 43 -22.21 -1.59 9.25
C LYS A 43 -21.03 -0.85 8.59
N PRO A 44 -20.63 0.35 9.08
CA PRO A 44 -19.47 1.09 8.56
C PRO A 44 -18.20 0.24 8.43
N LEU A 45 -18.08 -0.76 9.31
CA LEU A 45 -17.01 -1.75 9.30
C LEU A 45 -16.81 -2.45 7.94
N ILE A 46 -17.88 -2.71 7.17
CA ILE A 46 -17.78 -3.40 5.86
C ILE A 46 -17.07 -2.51 4.84
N PHE A 47 -17.42 -1.22 4.81
CA PHE A 47 -16.79 -0.25 3.91
C PHE A 47 -15.32 -0.03 4.30
N ASP A 48 -15.04 0.07 5.60
CA ASP A 48 -13.69 0.22 6.13
C ASP A 48 -12.81 -1.00 5.81
N SER A 49 -13.31 -2.22 6.07
CA SER A 49 -12.59 -3.47 5.77
C SER A 49 -12.31 -3.63 4.27
N THR A 50 -13.26 -3.27 3.41
CA THR A 50 -13.06 -3.35 1.95
C THR A 50 -12.01 -2.35 1.49
N GLY A 51 -12.10 -1.09 1.95
CA GLY A 51 -11.11 -0.06 1.62
C GLY A 51 -9.71 -0.40 2.11
N PHE A 52 -9.57 -0.96 3.31
CA PHE A 52 -8.28 -1.42 3.83
C PHE A 52 -7.74 -2.64 3.08
N GLY A 53 -8.61 -3.60 2.72
CA GLY A 53 -8.22 -4.76 1.91
C GLY A 53 -7.67 -4.33 0.55
N LEU A 54 -8.37 -3.42 -0.14
CA LEU A 54 -7.91 -2.85 -1.42
C LEU A 54 -6.61 -2.06 -1.26
N SER A 55 -6.48 -1.26 -0.20
CA SER A 55 -5.25 -0.52 0.09
C SER A 55 -4.07 -1.46 0.31
N ALA A 56 -4.26 -2.51 1.09
CA ALA A 56 -3.22 -3.49 1.39
C ALA A 56 -2.79 -4.27 0.14
N ALA A 57 -3.76 -4.74 -0.66
CA ALA A 57 -3.48 -5.43 -1.92
C ALA A 57 -2.76 -4.52 -2.92
N GLY A 58 -3.24 -3.28 -3.10
CA GLY A 58 -2.58 -2.29 -3.95
C GLY A 58 -1.17 -1.96 -3.48
N THR A 59 -0.98 -1.85 -2.17
CA THR A 59 0.35 -1.63 -1.57
C THR A 59 1.29 -2.80 -1.87
N ALA A 60 0.82 -4.04 -1.69
CA ALA A 60 1.62 -5.23 -2.00
C ALA A 60 2.04 -5.28 -3.46
N LEU A 61 1.12 -4.98 -4.40
CA LEU A 61 1.43 -4.93 -5.83
C LEU A 61 2.48 -3.85 -6.14
N VAL A 62 2.27 -2.62 -5.66
CA VAL A 62 3.22 -1.53 -5.92
C VAL A 62 4.60 -1.84 -5.34
N GLN A 63 4.65 -2.37 -4.12
CA GLN A 63 5.90 -2.71 -3.46
C GLN A 63 6.60 -3.88 -4.14
N TYR A 64 5.85 -4.86 -4.66
CA TYR A 64 6.42 -5.89 -5.53
C TYR A 64 7.10 -5.28 -6.75
N TYR A 65 6.45 -4.36 -7.46
CA TYR A 65 7.05 -3.71 -8.62
C TYR A 65 8.26 -2.82 -8.26
N LEU A 66 8.17 -2.01 -7.20
CA LEU A 66 9.27 -1.12 -6.78
C LEU A 66 10.47 -1.92 -6.27
N ALA A 67 10.26 -2.98 -5.49
CA ALA A 67 11.35 -3.84 -5.02
C ALA A 67 11.94 -4.67 -6.16
N SER A 68 11.15 -5.02 -7.18
CA SER A 68 11.65 -5.66 -8.41
C SER A 68 12.59 -4.73 -9.19
N LEU A 69 12.29 -3.43 -9.24
CA LEU A 69 13.22 -2.41 -9.77
C LEU A 69 14.45 -2.28 -8.89
N LEU A 70 14.26 -2.20 -7.57
CA LEU A 70 15.35 -2.06 -6.60
C LEU A 70 16.36 -3.21 -6.72
N ARG A 71 15.89 -4.42 -7.04
CA ARG A 71 16.76 -5.58 -7.27
C ARG A 71 17.70 -5.44 -8.47
N LEU A 72 17.36 -4.59 -9.44
CA LEU A 72 18.22 -4.34 -10.61
C LEU A 72 19.41 -3.43 -10.29
N THR A 73 19.52 -2.85 -9.10
CA THR A 73 20.69 -2.04 -8.71
C THR A 73 21.97 -2.87 -8.64
N GLY A 74 21.84 -4.17 -8.33
CA GLY A 74 22.94 -5.12 -8.12
C GLY A 74 23.37 -5.27 -6.67
N GLU A 75 22.63 -4.66 -5.73
CA GLU A 75 22.88 -4.75 -4.29
C GLU A 75 22.55 -6.14 -3.71
N GLU A 76 23.16 -6.47 -2.59
CA GLU A 76 22.94 -7.76 -1.93
C GLU A 76 21.52 -7.88 -1.37
N ARG A 77 20.93 -9.08 -1.50
CA ARG A 77 19.56 -9.36 -1.04
C ARG A 77 19.31 -9.02 0.44
N PRO A 78 20.22 -9.32 1.40
CA PRO A 78 20.00 -8.97 2.80
C PRO A 78 19.89 -7.46 3.01
N PHE A 79 20.69 -6.66 2.31
CA PHE A 79 20.63 -5.20 2.37
C PHE A 79 19.30 -4.69 1.83
N LEU A 80 18.84 -5.21 0.70
CA LEU A 80 17.53 -4.88 0.14
C LEU A 80 16.37 -5.27 1.07
N ALA A 81 16.48 -6.41 1.77
CA ALA A 81 15.47 -6.84 2.73
C ALA A 81 15.36 -5.89 3.93
N ILE A 82 16.49 -5.39 4.43
CA ILE A 82 16.52 -4.36 5.49
C ILE A 82 15.84 -3.08 5.01
N LEU A 83 16.10 -2.65 3.77
CA LEU A 83 15.45 -1.47 3.18
C LEU A 83 13.94 -1.64 3.06
N VAL A 84 13.47 -2.81 2.58
CA VAL A 84 12.04 -3.14 2.52
C VAL A 84 11.43 -3.14 3.92
N ALA A 85 12.10 -3.73 4.91
CA ALA A 85 11.63 -3.78 6.29
C ALA A 85 11.52 -2.37 6.88
N PHE A 86 12.54 -1.52 6.70
CA PHE A 86 12.49 -0.12 7.13
C PHE A 86 11.34 0.61 6.43
N CYS A 87 11.24 0.48 5.10
CA CYS A 87 10.17 1.10 4.32
C CYS A 87 8.77 0.67 4.78
N SER A 88 8.59 -0.61 5.15
CA SER A 88 7.31 -1.13 5.65
C SER A 88 6.86 -0.43 6.94
N LEU A 89 7.80 -0.14 7.86
CA LEU A 89 7.51 0.55 9.10
C LEU A 89 7.05 1.98 8.83
N PHE A 90 7.74 2.72 7.97
CA PHE A 90 7.37 4.11 7.66
C PHE A 90 6.06 4.19 6.88
N CYS A 91 5.83 3.29 5.92
CA CYS A 91 4.57 3.23 5.17
C CYS A 91 3.38 2.92 6.11
N GLY A 92 3.54 1.95 7.01
CA GLY A 92 2.53 1.62 8.02
C GLY A 92 2.26 2.76 8.99
N LEU A 93 3.31 3.41 9.51
CA LEU A 93 3.18 4.58 10.41
C LEU A 93 2.51 5.77 9.72
N LEU A 94 2.88 6.06 8.47
CA LEU A 94 2.27 7.12 7.67
C LEU A 94 0.79 6.83 7.44
N PHE A 95 0.45 5.60 7.07
CA PHE A 95 -0.95 5.21 6.86
C PHE A 95 -1.75 5.30 8.15
N TRP A 96 -1.20 4.83 9.27
CA TRP A 96 -1.86 4.90 10.57
C TRP A 96 -2.09 6.35 11.02
N ARG A 97 -1.06 7.21 10.98
CA ARG A 97 -1.21 8.65 11.32
C ARG A 97 -2.19 9.36 10.40
N GLY A 98 -2.14 9.08 9.11
CA GLY A 98 -3.07 9.62 8.13
C GLY A 98 -4.50 9.20 8.45
N ALA A 99 -4.73 7.90 8.66
CA ALA A 99 -6.02 7.35 9.00
C ALA A 99 -6.58 7.94 10.30
N LEU A 100 -5.77 8.08 11.37
CA LEU A 100 -6.18 8.68 12.65
C LEU A 100 -6.75 10.10 12.50
N SER A 101 -6.32 10.84 11.48
CA SER A 101 -6.79 12.21 11.21
C SER A 101 -8.07 12.24 10.37
N THR A 102 -8.61 11.07 9.99
CA THR A 102 -9.85 10.93 9.22
C THR A 102 -11.00 10.46 10.10
N SER A 103 -12.23 10.53 9.60
CA SER A 103 -13.47 10.26 10.34
C SER A 103 -13.98 8.80 10.26
N LEU A 104 -13.16 7.81 9.85
CA LEU A 104 -13.55 6.42 9.61
C LEU A 104 -13.08 5.43 10.70
N GLY A 105 -14.01 4.84 11.45
CA GLY A 105 -13.84 4.25 12.80
C GLY A 105 -12.91 3.03 13.02
N ALA A 106 -12.08 2.61 12.07
CA ALA A 106 -11.22 1.41 12.23
C ALA A 106 -9.72 1.72 12.02
N TYR A 107 -9.15 2.55 12.90
CA TYR A 107 -7.82 3.14 12.70
C TYR A 107 -6.63 2.25 13.10
N GLY A 108 -6.76 1.47 14.18
CA GLY A 108 -5.59 0.83 14.83
C GLY A 108 -4.89 -0.24 13.98
N PHE A 109 -5.63 -0.98 13.16
CA PHE A 109 -5.10 -2.08 12.35
C PHE A 109 -4.80 -1.72 10.90
N SER A 110 -5.18 -0.51 10.48
CA SER A 110 -5.04 -0.05 9.09
C SER A 110 -3.56 0.07 8.67
N GLY A 111 -2.72 0.64 9.53
CA GLY A 111 -1.27 0.70 9.32
C GLY A 111 -0.62 -0.69 9.29
N LEU A 112 -1.14 -1.63 10.08
CA LEU A 112 -0.67 -3.02 10.13
C LEU A 112 -0.89 -3.74 8.79
N CYS A 113 -2.06 -3.55 8.17
CA CYS A 113 -2.37 -4.13 6.85
C CYS A 113 -1.41 -3.60 5.77
N VAL A 114 -1.05 -2.32 5.84
CA VAL A 114 -0.10 -1.70 4.92
C VAL A 114 1.32 -2.15 5.18
N THR A 115 1.76 -2.22 6.44
CA THR A 115 3.07 -2.80 6.79
C THR A 115 3.21 -4.21 6.22
N LEU A 116 2.20 -5.05 6.43
CA LEU A 116 2.18 -6.41 5.89
C LEU A 116 2.16 -6.42 4.36
N GLY A 117 1.38 -5.54 3.73
CA GLY A 117 1.36 -5.39 2.28
C GLY A 117 2.75 -5.06 1.71
N VAL A 118 3.46 -4.10 2.32
CA VAL A 118 4.83 -3.74 1.92
C VAL A 118 5.78 -4.91 2.09
N LEU A 119 5.72 -5.62 3.22
CA LEU A 119 6.57 -6.78 3.47
C LEU A 119 6.30 -7.91 2.47
N LEU A 120 5.03 -8.27 2.26
CA LEU A 120 4.64 -9.33 1.33
C LEU A 120 5.07 -8.99 -0.09
N GLY A 121 4.74 -7.80 -0.60
CA GLY A 121 5.13 -7.38 -1.94
C GLY A 121 6.65 -7.28 -2.11
N GLY A 122 7.29 -6.55 -1.20
CA GLY A 122 8.72 -6.28 -1.25
C GLY A 122 9.57 -7.54 -1.11
N LEU A 123 9.31 -8.38 -0.10
CA LEU A 123 10.09 -9.60 0.11
C LEU A 123 9.86 -10.63 -1.01
N THR A 124 8.64 -10.74 -1.54
CA THR A 124 8.37 -11.60 -2.70
C THR A 124 9.21 -11.19 -3.92
N ALA A 125 9.33 -9.89 -4.18
CA ALA A 125 10.19 -9.37 -5.26
C ALA A 125 11.70 -9.62 -5.02
N LEU A 126 12.14 -9.70 -3.77
CA LEU A 126 13.52 -10.08 -3.43
C LEU A 126 13.77 -11.59 -3.52
N GLY A 127 12.72 -12.40 -3.47
CA GLY A 127 12.75 -13.85 -3.66
C GLY A 127 12.78 -14.31 -5.11
N GLN A 128 12.15 -13.55 -6.03
CA GLN A 128 11.94 -13.95 -7.45
C GLN A 128 13.23 -14.36 -8.20
N ALA A 129 13.16 -15.21 -9.21
CA ALA A 129 14.32 -15.45 -10.09
C ALA A 129 14.59 -14.23 -10.99
N PRO A 130 15.82 -14.00 -11.49
CA PRO A 130 16.09 -12.90 -12.42
C PRO A 130 15.20 -12.92 -13.68
N SER A 131 14.81 -14.11 -14.14
CA SER A 131 13.90 -14.31 -15.28
C SER A 131 12.44 -13.95 -15.00
N GLU A 132 12.05 -13.83 -13.74
CA GLU A 132 10.67 -13.52 -13.31
C GLU A 132 10.45 -12.02 -13.09
N ASN A 133 11.50 -11.21 -13.19
CA ASN A 133 11.39 -9.77 -12.96
C ASN A 133 10.51 -9.13 -14.04
N PRO A 134 9.41 -8.43 -13.67
CA PRO A 134 8.52 -7.81 -14.65
C PRO A 134 9.17 -6.63 -15.37
N TRP A 135 10.29 -6.10 -14.87
CA TRP A 135 10.95 -4.94 -15.46
C TRP A 135 12.05 -5.35 -16.44
N PRO A 136 12.07 -4.75 -17.64
CA PRO A 136 13.17 -4.96 -18.57
C PRO A 136 14.44 -4.29 -18.02
N GLY A 137 15.60 -4.91 -18.27
CA GLY A 137 16.89 -4.42 -17.78
C GLY A 137 17.24 -2.99 -18.22
N SER A 138 16.61 -2.47 -19.28
CA SER A 138 16.77 -1.08 -19.74
C SER A 138 16.29 -0.05 -18.71
N VAL A 139 15.30 -0.39 -17.87
CA VAL A 139 14.70 0.53 -16.88
C VAL A 139 15.61 0.70 -15.65
N SER A 140 16.52 -0.25 -15.39
CA SER A 140 17.47 -0.20 -14.28
C SER A 140 18.30 1.10 -14.23
N ARG A 141 18.56 1.71 -15.39
CA ARG A 141 19.36 2.94 -15.52
C ARG A 141 18.73 4.16 -14.86
N TYR A 142 17.39 4.20 -14.73
CA TYR A 142 16.67 5.33 -14.13
C TYR A 142 16.56 5.23 -12.61
N PHE A 143 16.94 4.09 -12.01
CA PHE A 143 16.72 3.79 -10.60
C PHE A 143 18.01 3.55 -9.79
N ARG A 144 19.16 3.53 -10.46
CA ARG A 144 20.49 3.54 -9.83
C ARG A 144 20.77 4.89 -9.17
#